data_AF-A0A833WMZ4-F1
#
_entry.id   AF-A0A833WMZ4-F1
#
_cell.length_a   1.000
_cell.length_b   1.000
_cell.length_c   1.000
_cell.angle_alpha   90.00
_cell.angle_beta   90.00
_cell.angle_gamma   90.00
#
_symmetry.space_group_name_H-M   'P 1'
#
loop_
_entity.id
_entity.type
_entity.pdbx_description
1 polymer ?
#
loop_
_entity_poly.entity_id
_entity_poly.type
_entity_poly.pdbx_seq_one_letter_code
_entity_poly.pdbx_strand_id
1 'polypeptide(L)'
;MQTEPSSQVASDLSVQGDSGASTIQPWPVEAIRLARIGDFRFEAFLYVQRATPPEQFHRVTAQRIQNARVQRMAYEATNSFAFGAITAHHLDVIHARRPDGTAFEVPSDNTTSQAIALDQTREAMRREDDAAESTRQTGVVTLKFNGMWMPVEVDVISLRRAVGLPYHDIFTQGIFHQFNPTPATNPTMEDVDHLEDEEMQET
;
A
#
# COMPACT_ATOMS: atom_id res chain seq x y z
N MET A 1 16.16 61.45 -53.06
CA MET A 1 15.53 60.89 -54.27
C MET A 1 15.18 59.45 -53.92
N GLN A 2 13.98 59.19 -53.38
CA GLN A 2 12.73 58.85 -54.12
C GLN A 2 12.97 57.62 -55.00
N THR A 3 12.30 56.47 -54.84
CA THR A 3 10.83 56.28 -54.69
C THR A 3 10.49 54.89 -54.10
N GLU A 4 9.50 54.84 -53.20
CA GLU A 4 8.57 53.70 -53.08
C GLU A 4 7.62 53.67 -54.31
N PRO A 5 6.87 52.58 -54.50
CA PRO A 5 5.44 52.76 -54.23
C PRO A 5 4.78 51.60 -53.46
N SER A 6 3.87 52.02 -52.59
CA SER A 6 2.72 51.27 -52.06
C SER A 6 1.76 50.79 -53.15
N SER A 7 1.13 49.61 -52.97
CA SER A 7 -0.33 49.51 -52.84
C SER A 7 -0.78 48.09 -52.44
N GLN A 8 -1.69 48.08 -51.48
CA GLN A 8 -2.51 46.99 -50.94
C GLN A 8 -3.50 46.44 -52.01
N VAL A 9 -3.97 45.19 -51.86
CA VAL A 9 -5.40 44.80 -51.67
C VAL A 9 -5.47 43.37 -51.09
N ALA A 10 -6.44 43.17 -50.21
CA ALA A 10 -6.74 42.04 -49.31
C ALA A 10 -7.39 40.78 -49.95
N SER A 11 -7.76 39.84 -49.05
CA SER A 11 -8.63 38.66 -49.17
C SER A 11 -7.91 37.33 -49.45
N ASP A 12 -8.17 36.19 -48.81
CA ASP A 12 -8.97 35.82 -47.62
C ASP A 12 -8.67 34.33 -47.31
N LEU A 13 -8.96 33.90 -46.07
CA LEU A 13 -9.25 32.53 -45.60
C LEU A 13 -8.37 31.31 -46.02
N SER A 14 -7.70 30.67 -45.05
CA SER A 14 -8.30 29.55 -44.28
C SER A 14 -7.22 28.79 -43.50
N VAL A 15 -7.28 28.88 -42.17
CA VAL A 15 -6.49 28.08 -41.23
C VAL A 15 -7.28 26.81 -40.94
N GLN A 16 -6.81 25.67 -41.46
CA GLN A 16 -7.37 24.35 -41.21
C GLN A 16 -6.91 23.87 -39.82
N GLY A 17 -7.62 24.30 -38.77
CA GLY A 17 -7.53 23.71 -37.44
C GLY A 17 -8.43 22.47 -37.38
N ASP A 18 -7.81 21.30 -37.36
CA ASP A 18 -8.46 20.00 -37.22
C ASP A 18 -9.12 19.90 -35.82
N SER A 19 -10.42 20.17 -35.77
CA SER A 19 -11.24 20.09 -34.57
C SER A 19 -11.64 18.64 -34.33
N GLY A 20 -10.71 17.89 -33.73
CA GLY A 20 -11.01 16.60 -33.10
C GLY A 20 -12.05 16.79 -32.00
N ALA A 21 -13.31 16.54 -32.33
CA ALA A 21 -14.44 16.57 -31.41
C ALA A 21 -14.27 15.50 -30.32
N SER A 22 -13.62 15.86 -29.21
CA SER A 22 -13.63 15.05 -27.99
C SER A 22 -15.01 15.16 -27.35
N THR A 23 -15.87 14.17 -27.62
CA THR A 23 -17.15 13.98 -26.94
C THR A 23 -16.92 13.96 -25.42
N ILE A 24 -17.28 15.07 -24.76
CA ILE A 24 -17.25 15.19 -23.30
C ILE A 24 -18.39 14.31 -22.78
N GLN A 25 -18.05 13.16 -22.20
CA GLN A 25 -19.00 12.34 -21.46
C GLN A 25 -19.35 13.07 -20.14
N PRO A 26 -20.61 13.49 -19.90
CA PRO A 26 -21.00 14.07 -18.63
C PRO A 26 -21.02 12.98 -17.55
N TRP A 27 -20.36 13.25 -16.42
CA TRP A 27 -20.44 12.40 -15.24
C TRP A 27 -21.86 12.43 -14.66
N PRO A 28 -22.35 11.34 -14.01
CA PRO A 28 -23.64 11.35 -13.34
C PRO A 28 -23.53 12.24 -12.11
N VAL A 29 -24.07 13.46 -12.21
CA VAL A 29 -24.18 14.37 -11.06
C VAL A 29 -25.38 13.88 -10.25
N GLU A 30 -25.12 13.28 -9.08
CA GLU A 30 -26.16 13.14 -8.07
C GLU A 30 -26.68 14.52 -7.74
N ALA A 31 -27.96 14.75 -8.06
CA ALA A 31 -28.61 16.04 -7.93
C ALA A 31 -28.49 16.54 -6.49
N ILE A 32 -27.76 17.64 -6.30
CA ILE A 32 -27.76 18.41 -5.06
C ILE A 32 -29.21 18.83 -4.82
N ARG A 33 -29.90 18.20 -3.86
CA ARG A 33 -31.27 18.57 -3.49
C ARG A 33 -31.24 19.92 -2.77
N LEU A 34 -31.39 20.99 -3.54
CA LEU A 34 -31.77 22.29 -3.00
C LEU A 34 -33.20 22.21 -2.45
N ALA A 35 -33.39 22.71 -1.22
CA ALA A 35 -34.67 22.75 -0.55
C ALA A 35 -35.73 23.42 -1.43
N ARG A 36 -36.92 22.79 -1.51
CA ARG A 36 -38.06 23.27 -2.31
C ARG A 36 -38.49 24.66 -1.84
N ILE A 37 -38.36 25.64 -2.73
CA ILE A 37 -39.18 26.86 -2.73
C ILE A 37 -39.96 26.85 -4.06
N GLY A 38 -41.13 26.19 -4.06
CA GLY A 38 -42.04 26.12 -5.22
C GLY A 38 -41.63 25.19 -6.39
N ASP A 39 -42.45 25.21 -7.46
CA ASP A 39 -42.37 24.36 -8.67
C ASP A 39 -41.32 24.79 -9.70
N PHE A 40 -40.39 25.67 -9.34
CA PHE A 40 -39.34 26.13 -10.24
C PHE A 40 -38.14 25.16 -10.22
N ARG A 41 -37.86 24.51 -11.35
CA ARG A 41 -36.64 23.71 -11.58
C ARG A 41 -35.68 24.52 -12.43
N PHE A 42 -34.48 24.80 -11.93
CA PHE A 42 -33.39 25.34 -12.74
C PHE A 42 -32.30 24.27 -12.89
N GLU A 43 -31.80 24.10 -14.11
CA GLU A 43 -30.64 23.27 -14.42
C GLU A 43 -29.43 24.18 -14.48
N ALA A 44 -28.47 23.96 -13.58
CA ALA A 44 -27.22 24.71 -13.56
C ALA A 44 -26.11 23.84 -14.16
N PHE A 45 -25.43 24.37 -15.19
CA PHE A 45 -24.22 23.78 -15.75
C PHE A 45 -23.01 24.52 -15.19
N LEU A 46 -22.21 23.84 -14.37
CA LEU A 46 -20.95 24.39 -13.87
C LEU A 46 -19.83 24.02 -14.84
N TYR A 47 -19.33 25.00 -15.58
CA TYR A 47 -18.13 24.86 -16.39
C TYR A 47 -16.92 25.29 -15.56
N VAL A 48 -16.09 24.32 -15.17
CA VAL A 48 -14.82 24.61 -14.48
C VAL A 48 -13.70 24.63 -15.51
N GLN A 49 -13.07 25.79 -15.70
CA GLN A 49 -11.85 25.89 -16.50
C GLN A 49 -10.74 25.12 -15.80
N ARG A 50 -10.11 24.18 -16.52
CA ARG A 50 -9.01 23.39 -15.97
C ARG A 50 -7.85 24.32 -15.64
N ALA A 51 -7.57 24.50 -14.35
CA ALA A 51 -6.43 25.27 -13.91
C ALA A 51 -5.16 24.69 -14.53
N THR A 52 -4.30 25.57 -15.08
CA THR A 52 -2.98 25.19 -15.55
C THR A 52 -2.26 24.50 -14.39
N PRO A 53 -1.84 23.23 -14.54
CA PRO A 53 -1.19 22.52 -13.44
C PRO A 53 0.04 23.31 -12.98
N PRO A 54 0.26 23.48 -11.67
CA PRO A 54 1.52 24.06 -11.20
C PRO A 54 2.68 23.20 -11.71
N GLU A 55 3.71 23.86 -12.23
CA GLU A 55 4.85 23.25 -12.94
C GLU A 55 5.70 22.32 -12.05
N GLN A 56 5.48 22.35 -10.74
CA GLN A 56 6.41 21.78 -9.76
C GLN A 56 6.06 20.35 -9.35
N PHE A 57 4.77 20.01 -9.22
CA PHE A 57 4.34 18.69 -8.75
C PHE A 57 3.04 18.26 -9.40
N HIS A 58 3.04 17.04 -9.93
CA HIS A 58 1.88 16.42 -10.53
C HIS A 58 1.23 15.41 -9.60
N ARG A 59 -0.06 15.17 -9.86
CA ARG A 59 -0.79 14.07 -9.25
C ARG A 59 -0.17 12.73 -9.67
N VAL A 60 0.00 11.87 -8.68
CA VAL A 60 0.37 10.47 -8.90
C VAL A 60 -0.84 9.73 -9.46
N THR A 61 -0.84 9.47 -10.77
CA THR A 61 -1.85 8.64 -11.44
C THR A 61 -1.24 7.30 -11.81
N ALA A 62 -2.09 6.28 -12.03
CA ALA A 62 -1.62 4.94 -12.44
C ALA A 62 -0.73 4.99 -13.69
N GLN A 63 -1.10 5.81 -14.69
CA GLN A 63 -0.30 6.00 -15.89
C GLN A 63 1.09 6.59 -15.59
N ARG A 64 1.18 7.58 -14.68
CA ARG A 64 2.46 8.17 -14.30
C ARG A 64 3.33 7.23 -13.48
N ILE A 65 2.74 6.44 -12.59
CA ILE A 65 3.45 5.35 -11.90
C ILE A 65 4.02 4.37 -12.91
N GLN A 66 3.24 3.97 -13.93
CA GLN A 66 3.71 3.03 -14.94
C GLN A 66 4.87 3.61 -15.76
N ASN A 67 4.79 4.88 -16.17
CA ASN A 67 5.89 5.56 -16.86
C ASN A 67 7.14 5.66 -15.98
N ALA A 68 6.97 6.00 -14.69
CA ALA A 68 8.06 6.04 -13.72
C ALA A 68 8.73 4.68 -13.54
N ARG A 69 7.94 3.60 -13.47
CA ARG A 69 8.44 2.23 -13.43
C ARG A 69 9.30 1.88 -14.64
N VAL A 70 8.86 2.25 -15.85
CA VAL A 70 9.66 2.01 -17.07
C VAL A 70 11.00 2.73 -16.99
N GLN A 71 11.02 3.97 -16.52
CA GLN A 71 12.27 4.72 -16.37
C GLN A 71 13.18 4.14 -15.29
N ARG A 72 12.63 3.69 -14.15
CA ARG A 72 13.40 2.98 -13.13
C ARG A 72 14.01 1.69 -13.68
N MET A 73 13.24 0.87 -14.41
CA MET A 73 13.76 -0.36 -15.02
C MET A 73 14.89 -0.08 -16.02
N ALA A 74 14.80 1.01 -16.77
CA ALA A 74 15.89 1.44 -17.66
C ALA A 74 17.15 1.86 -16.87
N TYR A 75 16.98 2.54 -15.73
CA TYR A 75 18.07 2.88 -14.83
C TYR A 75 18.71 1.63 -14.19
N GLU A 76 17.89 0.69 -13.70
CA GLU A 76 18.33 -0.61 -13.17
C GLU A 76 19.13 -1.40 -14.21
N ALA A 77 18.63 -1.50 -15.45
CA ALA A 77 19.31 -2.18 -16.55
C ALA A 77 20.65 -1.52 -16.90
N THR A 78 20.70 -0.19 -16.93
CA THR A 78 21.94 0.56 -17.23
C THR A 78 23.00 0.35 -16.15
N ASN A 79 22.60 0.28 -14.88
CA ASN A 79 23.50 0.14 -13.74
C ASN A 79 23.70 -1.32 -13.28
N SER A 80 23.09 -2.29 -13.96
CA SER A 80 23.18 -3.74 -13.65
C SER A 80 22.82 -4.10 -12.20
N PHE A 81 21.82 -3.44 -11.63
CA PHE A 81 21.27 -3.79 -10.31
C PHE A 81 19.76 -3.60 -10.28
N ALA A 82 19.08 -4.24 -9.32
CA ALA A 82 17.64 -4.10 -9.13
C ALA A 82 17.35 -3.53 -7.73
N PHE A 83 16.36 -2.62 -7.65
CA PHE A 83 15.85 -2.18 -6.36
C PHE A 83 14.97 -3.25 -5.72
N GLY A 84 14.97 -3.32 -4.40
CA GLY A 84 13.98 -4.09 -3.66
C GLY A 84 12.57 -3.50 -3.85
N ALA A 85 11.54 -4.29 -3.50
CA ALA A 85 10.16 -3.94 -3.81
C ALA A 85 9.69 -2.64 -3.14
N ILE A 86 10.18 -2.36 -1.93
CA ILE A 86 9.80 -1.16 -1.15
C ILE A 86 10.46 0.07 -1.77
N THR A 87 11.78 0.01 -2.02
CA THR A 87 12.51 1.10 -2.68
C THR A 87 11.97 1.35 -4.09
N ALA A 88 11.74 0.30 -4.87
CA ALA A 88 11.18 0.41 -6.21
C ALA A 88 9.84 1.15 -6.22
N HIS A 89 8.92 0.78 -5.33
CA HIS A 89 7.62 1.44 -5.23
C HIS A 89 7.75 2.90 -4.80
N HIS A 90 8.60 3.18 -3.81
CA HIS A 90 8.87 4.54 -3.36
C HIS A 90 9.39 5.44 -4.49
N LEU A 91 10.36 4.95 -5.26
CA LEU A 91 10.93 5.64 -6.41
C LEU A 91 9.90 5.86 -7.53
N ASP A 92 9.08 4.85 -7.81
CA ASP A 92 7.98 4.97 -8.79
C ASP A 92 7.03 6.12 -8.40
N VAL A 93 6.70 6.26 -7.10
CA VAL A 93 5.79 7.30 -6.59
C VAL A 93 6.43 8.69 -6.61
N ILE A 94 7.69 8.83 -6.17
CA ILE A 94 8.40 10.12 -6.19
C ILE A 94 8.54 10.60 -7.64
N HIS A 95 8.99 9.71 -8.53
CA HIS A 95 9.23 10.09 -9.91
C HIS A 95 7.93 10.39 -10.66
N ALA A 96 6.84 9.68 -10.35
CA ALA A 96 5.51 9.97 -10.87
C ALA A 96 4.95 11.34 -10.45
N ARG A 97 5.57 12.05 -9.51
CA ARG A 97 5.22 13.45 -9.17
C ARG A 97 6.00 14.48 -9.99
N ARG A 98 7.14 14.08 -10.57
CA ARG A 98 8.02 14.99 -11.31
C ARG A 98 7.41 15.38 -12.67
N PRO A 99 7.80 16.53 -13.24
CA PRO A 99 7.42 16.92 -14.59
C PRO A 99 7.86 15.90 -15.64
N ASP A 100 7.06 15.79 -16.71
CA ASP A 100 7.37 14.90 -17.83
C ASP A 100 8.72 15.30 -18.46
N GLY A 101 9.55 14.31 -18.79
CA GLY A 101 10.90 14.53 -19.34
C GLY A 101 12.00 14.74 -18.29
N THR A 102 11.67 14.78 -17.00
CA THR A 102 12.70 14.79 -15.94
C THR A 102 13.46 13.47 -15.92
N ALA A 103 14.79 13.52 -15.94
CA ALA A 103 15.63 12.33 -15.84
C ALA A 103 15.38 11.57 -14.52
N PHE A 104 15.41 10.24 -14.59
CA PHE A 104 15.30 9.40 -13.42
C PHE A 104 16.58 9.47 -12.59
N GLU A 105 16.43 9.72 -11.30
CA GLU A 105 17.51 9.77 -10.32
C GLU A 105 17.00 9.20 -8.99
N VAL A 106 17.90 8.55 -8.26
CA VAL A 106 17.64 8.02 -6.92
C VAL A 106 17.86 9.13 -5.90
N PRO A 107 16.83 9.59 -5.16
CA PRO A 107 17.00 10.61 -4.13
C PRO A 107 17.92 10.13 -3.01
N SER A 108 18.78 11.02 -2.50
CA SER A 108 19.66 10.75 -1.35
C SER A 108 18.98 11.08 -0.01
N ASP A 109 17.66 10.95 0.07
CA ASP A 109 16.90 11.30 1.27
C ASP A 109 16.83 10.14 2.28
N ASN A 110 16.38 10.48 3.50
CA ASN A 110 16.25 9.51 4.59
C ASN A 110 15.22 8.42 4.25
N THR A 111 14.17 8.75 3.51
CA THR A 111 13.09 7.80 3.17
C THR A 111 13.58 6.75 2.18
N THR A 112 14.37 7.14 1.18
CA THR A 112 14.99 6.23 0.22
C THR A 112 15.98 5.32 0.94
N SER A 113 16.79 5.88 1.83
CA SER A 113 17.74 5.13 2.65
C SER A 113 17.03 4.10 3.56
N GLN A 114 15.93 4.50 4.20
CA GLN A 114 15.11 3.60 5.02
C GLN A 114 14.42 2.51 4.18
N ALA A 115 13.90 2.85 3.00
CA ALA A 115 13.29 1.87 2.10
C ALA A 115 14.31 0.79 1.69
N ILE A 116 15.55 1.20 1.38
CA ILE A 116 16.65 0.27 1.07
C ILE A 116 16.96 -0.63 2.27
N ALA A 117 17.07 -0.06 3.48
CA ALA A 117 17.31 -0.83 4.69
C ALA A 117 16.18 -1.84 4.97
N LEU A 118 14.92 -1.46 4.75
CA LEU A 118 13.78 -2.37 4.89
C LEU A 118 13.80 -3.51 3.88
N ASP A 119 14.17 -3.25 2.63
CA ASP A 119 14.33 -4.30 1.62
C ASP A 119 15.47 -5.26 2.01
N GLN A 120 16.58 -4.76 2.55
CA GLN A 120 17.68 -5.59 3.05
C GLN A 120 17.24 -6.48 4.22
N THR A 121 16.55 -5.90 5.22
CA THR A 121 16.04 -6.64 6.37
C THR A 121 15.01 -7.68 5.93
N ARG A 122 14.12 -7.34 5.00
CA ARG A 122 13.13 -8.28 4.45
C ARG A 122 13.80 -9.47 3.77
N GLU A 123 14.82 -9.21 2.97
CA GLU A 123 15.55 -10.27 2.29
C GLU A 123 16.38 -11.12 3.27
N ALA A 124 16.92 -10.52 4.34
CA ALA A 124 17.60 -11.26 5.40
C ALA A 124 16.63 -12.22 6.13
N MET A 125 15.46 -11.74 6.54
CA MET A 125 14.42 -12.58 7.15
C MET A 125 13.99 -13.70 6.21
N ARG A 126 13.81 -13.41 4.92
CA ARG A 126 13.46 -14.43 3.93
C ARG A 126 14.53 -15.52 3.81
N ARG A 127 15.82 -15.17 3.82
CA ARG A 127 16.90 -16.15 3.80
C ARG A 127 16.93 -17.00 5.06
N GLU A 128 16.65 -16.40 6.22
CA GLU A 128 16.53 -17.14 7.48
C GLU A 128 15.35 -18.10 7.45
N ASP A 129 14.20 -17.66 6.94
CA ASP A 129 13.02 -18.51 6.75
C ASP A 129 13.33 -19.67 5.79
N ASP A 130 13.93 -19.40 4.62
CA ASP A 130 14.32 -20.42 3.64
C ASP A 130 15.35 -21.42 4.22
N ALA A 131 16.27 -20.94 5.07
CA ALA A 131 17.26 -21.78 5.76
C ALA A 131 16.61 -22.61 6.89
N ALA A 132 15.65 -22.05 7.61
CA ALA A 132 14.86 -22.76 8.61
C ALA A 132 13.95 -23.82 7.97
N GLU A 133 13.32 -23.54 6.83
CA GLU A 133 12.57 -24.51 6.03
C GLU A 133 13.49 -25.64 5.52
N SER A 134 14.72 -25.32 5.13
CA SER A 134 15.73 -26.31 4.74
C SER A 134 16.15 -27.20 5.91
N THR A 135 16.08 -26.69 7.13
CA THR A 135 16.33 -27.42 8.38
C THR A 135 15.01 -27.97 8.92
N ARG A 136 14.36 -28.87 8.18
CA ARG A 136 13.03 -29.45 8.50
C ARG A 136 12.85 -29.63 10.01
N GLN A 137 12.11 -28.72 10.64
CA GLN A 137 11.67 -28.91 12.02
C GLN A 137 10.51 -29.89 11.96
N THR A 138 10.83 -31.18 12.13
CA THR A 138 9.82 -32.22 12.28
C THR A 138 9.49 -32.42 13.76
N GLY A 139 8.21 -32.62 14.05
CA GLY A 139 7.70 -32.94 15.37
C GLY A 139 6.82 -34.16 15.31
N VAL A 140 6.81 -34.98 16.37
CA VAL A 140 5.92 -36.13 16.48
C VAL A 140 4.62 -35.68 17.13
N VAL A 141 3.50 -35.87 16.43
CA VAL A 141 2.15 -35.58 16.94
C VAL A 141 1.33 -36.86 16.96
N THR A 142 0.52 -37.04 18.00
CA THR A 142 -0.37 -38.21 18.12
C THR A 142 -1.69 -37.93 17.39
N LEU A 143 -1.99 -38.71 16.37
CA LEU A 143 -3.22 -38.61 15.58
C LEU A 143 -4.11 -39.83 15.83
N LYS A 144 -5.42 -39.62 15.86
CA LYS A 144 -6.39 -40.71 16.02
C LYS A 144 -6.87 -41.19 14.64
N PHE A 145 -6.51 -42.43 14.28
CA PHE A 145 -6.96 -43.09 13.04
C PHE A 145 -7.69 -44.38 13.38
N ASN A 146 -8.90 -44.57 12.84
CA ASN A 146 -9.73 -45.77 13.06
C ASN A 146 -9.89 -46.14 14.55
N GLY A 147 -9.98 -45.13 15.43
CA GLY A 147 -10.13 -45.34 16.88
C GLY A 147 -8.82 -45.54 17.65
N MET A 148 -7.69 -45.73 16.98
CA MET A 148 -6.37 -45.91 17.60
C MET A 148 -5.54 -44.62 17.52
N TRP A 149 -4.78 -44.35 18.59
CA TRP A 149 -3.82 -43.25 18.64
C TRP A 149 -2.48 -43.70 18.05
N MET A 150 -1.98 -42.99 17.05
CA MET A 150 -0.70 -43.30 16.38
C MET A 150 0.21 -42.06 16.37
N PRO A 151 1.51 -42.20 16.69
CA PRO A 151 2.47 -41.13 16.52
C PRO A 151 2.79 -40.93 15.03
N VAL A 152 2.72 -39.69 14.54
CA VAL A 152 3.03 -39.32 13.17
C VAL A 152 4.01 -38.16 13.18
N GLU A 153 5.10 -38.29 12.43
CA GLU A 153 6.06 -37.21 12.21
C GLU A 153 5.47 -36.21 11.20
N VAL A 154 5.38 -34.96 11.61
CA VAL A 154 4.81 -33.87 10.80
C VAL A 154 5.77 -32.68 10.75
N ASP A 155 5.74 -31.98 9.62
CA ASP A 155 6.44 -30.71 9.46
C ASP A 155 5.76 -29.64 10.34
N VAL A 156 6.53 -29.03 11.24
CA VAL A 156 6.00 -28.08 12.24
C VAL A 156 5.47 -26.82 11.57
N ILE A 157 6.09 -26.35 10.49
CA ILE A 157 5.66 -25.17 9.74
C ILE A 157 4.30 -25.41 9.08
N SER A 158 4.15 -26.56 8.41
CA SER A 158 2.90 -26.98 7.78
C SER A 158 1.78 -27.15 8.82
N LEU A 159 2.09 -27.74 9.97
CA LEU A 159 1.14 -27.89 11.07
C LEU A 159 0.70 -26.52 11.59
N ARG A 160 1.63 -25.59 11.88
CA ARG A 160 1.34 -24.22 12.34
C ARG A 160 0.44 -23.48 11.35
N ARG A 161 0.74 -23.58 10.05
CA ARG A 161 -0.08 -23.02 8.97
C ARG A 161 -1.51 -23.58 9.00
N ALA A 162 -1.65 -24.89 9.19
CA ALA A 162 -2.96 -25.55 9.23
C ALA A 162 -3.81 -25.12 10.44
N VAL A 163 -3.18 -24.84 11.58
CA VAL A 163 -3.88 -24.37 12.80
C VAL A 163 -3.94 -22.85 12.96
N GLY A 164 -3.40 -22.08 12.00
CA GLY A 164 -3.40 -20.61 12.04
C GLY A 164 -2.43 -20.00 13.06
N LEU A 165 -1.38 -20.73 13.46
CA LEU A 165 -0.34 -20.23 14.36
C LEU A 165 0.75 -19.46 13.59
N PRO A 166 1.44 -18.50 14.24
CA PRO A 166 2.61 -17.83 13.66
C PRO A 166 3.70 -18.82 13.25
N TYR A 167 4.44 -18.50 12.18
CA TYR A 167 5.53 -19.35 11.69
C TYR A 167 6.71 -19.43 12.66
N HIS A 168 6.98 -18.37 13.40
CA HIS A 168 8.06 -18.30 14.39
C HIS A 168 7.58 -18.75 15.78
N ASP A 169 8.52 -19.25 16.59
CA ASP A 169 8.22 -19.65 17.98
C ASP A 169 8.06 -18.40 18.87
N ILE A 170 6.82 -18.12 19.26
CA ILE A 170 6.47 -16.98 20.13
C ILE A 170 6.72 -17.26 21.62
N PHE A 171 6.82 -18.54 22.01
CA PHE A 171 6.88 -18.94 23.41
C PHE A 171 8.31 -19.08 23.90
N THR A 172 9.24 -19.47 23.03
CA THR A 172 10.66 -19.61 23.41
C THR A 172 11.53 -18.45 22.94
N GLN A 173 11.13 -17.70 21.90
CA GLN A 173 11.99 -16.70 21.25
C GLN A 173 11.35 -15.30 21.04
N GLY A 174 10.20 -15.01 21.66
CA GLY A 174 9.56 -13.68 21.60
C GLY A 174 9.19 -13.16 22.98
N ILE A 175 8.74 -11.90 23.13
CA ILE A 175 8.46 -11.19 24.40
C ILE A 175 7.78 -11.99 25.55
N PHE A 176 7.10 -13.09 25.25
CA PHE A 176 6.47 -14.02 26.19
C PHE A 176 7.43 -15.04 26.84
N HIS A 177 8.65 -15.20 26.33
CA HIS A 177 9.71 -16.10 26.86
C HIS A 177 10.11 -15.87 28.33
N GLN A 178 9.87 -14.66 28.87
CA GLN A 178 10.26 -14.26 30.22
C GLN A 178 9.08 -14.09 31.17
N PHE A 179 7.86 -14.52 30.80
CA PHE A 179 6.74 -14.45 31.72
C PHE A 179 6.92 -15.49 32.84
N ASN A 180 7.60 -15.06 33.90
CA ASN A 180 7.64 -15.77 35.16
C ASN A 180 6.75 -14.98 36.12
N PRO A 181 5.48 -15.37 36.32
CA PRO A 181 4.60 -14.64 37.21
C PRO A 181 5.26 -14.56 38.59
N THR A 182 5.34 -13.36 39.15
CA THR A 182 5.82 -13.20 40.53
C THR A 182 4.96 -14.10 41.42
N PRO A 183 5.56 -14.96 42.27
CA PRO A 183 4.80 -15.77 43.19
C PRO A 183 3.88 -14.84 44.00
N ALA A 184 2.62 -15.25 44.17
CA ALA A 184 1.65 -14.48 44.93
C ALA A 184 2.27 -14.10 46.28
N THR A 185 2.26 -12.81 46.61
CA THR A 185 2.82 -12.29 47.87
C THR A 185 2.21 -12.99 49.08
N ASN A 186 0.98 -13.50 48.94
CA ASN A 186 0.32 -14.35 49.92
C ASN A 186 -0.50 -15.45 49.24
N PRO A 187 0.02 -16.68 49.09
CA PRO A 187 -0.67 -17.78 48.40
C PRO A 187 -1.86 -18.35 49.21
N THR A 188 -2.01 -17.93 50.46
CA THR A 188 -3.08 -18.32 51.40
C THR A 188 -4.06 -17.18 51.68
N MET A 189 -4.00 -16.10 50.88
CA MET A 189 -4.99 -15.04 50.99
C MET A 189 -6.36 -15.61 50.63
N GLU A 190 -7.24 -15.69 51.62
CA GLU A 190 -8.63 -16.07 51.44
C GLU A 190 -9.29 -15.04 50.52
N ASP A 191 -10.03 -15.51 49.52
CA ASP A 191 -10.66 -14.67 48.49
C ASP A 191 -11.93 -14.03 49.05
N VAL A 192 -11.77 -13.14 50.03
CA VAL A 192 -12.85 -12.54 50.82
C VAL A 192 -13.80 -11.73 49.93
N ASP A 193 -13.29 -11.16 48.84
CA ASP A 193 -14.05 -10.34 47.90
C ASP A 193 -15.02 -11.16 47.02
N HIS A 194 -14.98 -12.49 47.10
CA HIS A 194 -15.88 -13.41 46.40
C HIS A 194 -16.82 -14.17 47.37
N LEU A 195 -16.81 -13.79 48.67
CA LEU A 195 -17.63 -14.40 49.73
C LEU A 195 -18.95 -13.63 49.98
N GLU A 196 -19.72 -13.26 48.96
CA GLU A 196 -21.12 -12.81 49.13
C GLU A 196 -21.92 -13.30 47.90
N ASP A 197 -22.65 -14.43 47.98
CA ASP A 197 -24.13 -14.45 48.07
C ASP A 197 -24.67 -15.90 48.29
N GLU A 198 -24.09 -16.71 49.20
CA GLU A 198 -24.63 -18.06 49.49
C GLU A 198 -25.67 -18.11 50.64
N GLU A 199 -25.99 -17.00 51.31
CA GLU A 199 -27.02 -16.95 52.36
C GLU A 199 -28.35 -16.35 51.87
N MET A 200 -28.99 -16.96 50.87
CA MET A 200 -30.40 -16.67 50.57
C MET A 200 -31.24 -17.90 50.19
N GLN A 201 -30.91 -19.09 50.69
CA GLN A 201 -31.80 -20.25 50.63
C GLN A 201 -31.67 -21.13 51.87
N GLU A 202 -32.34 -20.78 52.97
CA GLU A 202 -33.02 -21.78 53.78
C GLU A 202 -34.18 -21.12 54.56
N THR A 203 -35.38 -21.59 54.23
CA THR A 203 -36.68 -21.29 54.84
C THR A 203 -36.85 -21.94 56.20
#